data_AF-A0A0D6LSN3-F1
#
_entry.id   AF-A0A0D6LSN3-F1
#
_cell.length_a   1.000
_cell.length_b   1.000
_cell.length_c   1.000
_cell.angle_alpha   90.00
_cell.angle_beta   90.00
_cell.angle_gamma   90.00
#
_symmetry.space_group_name_H-M   'P 1'
#
loop_
_entity.id
_entity.type
_entity.pdbx_description
1 polymer ?
#
loop_
_entity_poly.entity_id
_entity_poly.type
_entity_poly.pdbx_seq_one_letter_code
_entity_poly.pdbx_strand_id
1 'polypeptide(L)'
;MDFNFKKIATEAGGFFSRAKQYTEETFLKAERTDLDPHFENLLQRADKTEEHTRRLLSCIESYLQPNPTIRMEEVFYEKLELKKDHAGRMNNLELLAQAMSDAGEEFGSTTPYGSALVKIAQTEQKLGQAEREFVTSSASQTLLPIRRFLEGDMKTIQKERKVLNGKRLDLDACKSRLRKAKTVESQAAAEADLRVAQAEFDKQVEITKLLLEGIQTAHNNQLKCLRDFVDLQMSYFAQAHQMMADLQRELSGSLSEPHIGLFAKASPNTARNGPVLTPGDDLK
;
A
#
# COMPACT_ATOMS: atom_id res chain seq x y z
N MET A 1 20.46 14.49 45.03
CA MET A 1 20.32 14.21 43.58
C MET A 1 21.48 14.90 42.89
N ASP A 2 22.61 14.20 42.72
CA ASP A 2 23.73 14.74 41.94
C ASP A 2 23.34 14.72 40.46
N PHE A 3 22.97 15.91 39.95
CA PHE A 3 22.79 16.12 38.52
C PHE A 3 24.11 15.80 37.82
N ASN A 4 24.08 14.82 36.92
CA ASN A 4 25.26 14.27 36.26
C ASN A 4 25.78 15.21 35.16
N PHE A 5 26.26 16.39 35.56
CA PHE A 5 26.85 17.41 34.71
C PHE A 5 28.04 16.87 33.89
N LYS A 6 28.77 15.89 34.41
CA LYS A 6 29.85 15.22 33.67
C LYS A 6 29.33 14.47 32.46
N LYS A 7 28.25 13.69 32.60
CA LYS A 7 27.65 12.96 31.47
C LYS A 7 27.12 13.92 30.39
N ILE A 8 26.44 14.99 30.80
CA ILE A 8 25.92 16.02 29.87
C ILE A 8 27.07 16.76 29.17
N ALA A 9 28.14 17.10 29.88
CA ALA A 9 29.32 17.77 29.30
C ALA A 9 30.10 16.85 28.34
N THR A 10 30.23 15.56 28.66
CA THR A 10 30.86 14.57 27.77
C THR A 10 30.02 14.30 26.53
N GLU A 11 28.70 14.19 26.67
CA GLU A 11 27.77 14.07 25.53
C GLU A 11 27.79 15.32 24.65
N ALA A 12 27.75 16.52 25.23
CA ALA A 12 27.85 17.79 24.51
C ALA A 12 29.21 17.98 23.82
N GLY A 13 30.30 17.56 24.46
CA GLY A 13 31.64 17.56 23.86
C GLY A 13 31.74 16.62 22.65
N GLY A 14 31.11 15.44 22.73
CA GLY A 14 30.99 14.52 21.60
C GLY A 14 30.17 15.11 20.45
N PHE A 15 29.03 15.73 20.73
CA PHE A 15 28.21 16.40 19.71
C PHE A 15 28.94 17.53 19.00
N PHE A 16 29.68 18.37 19.73
CA PHE A 16 30.47 19.46 19.14
C PHE A 16 31.62 18.92 18.28
N SER A 17 32.29 17.86 18.73
CA SER A 17 33.37 17.20 17.97
C SER A 17 32.84 16.60 16.66
N ARG A 18 31.68 15.92 16.71
CA ARG A 18 31.02 15.38 15.50
C ARG A 18 30.62 16.48 14.52
N ALA A 19 30.03 17.57 15.01
CA ALA A 19 29.63 18.69 14.18
C ALA A 19 30.83 19.38 13.51
N LYS A 20 31.93 19.51 14.24
CA LYS A 20 33.20 20.02 13.71
C LYS A 20 33.76 19.10 12.63
N GLN A 21 33.84 17.80 12.88
CA GLN A 21 34.33 16.82 11.92
C GLN A 21 33.47 16.78 10.65
N TYR A 22 32.14 16.79 10.78
CA TYR A 22 31.22 16.86 9.64
C TYR A 22 31.47 18.11 8.77
N THR A 23 31.76 19.25 9.41
CA THR A 23 32.10 20.49 8.72
C THR A 23 33.46 20.40 8.01
N GLU A 24 34.46 19.80 8.66
CA GLU A 24 35.80 19.59 8.07
C GLU A 24 35.77 18.62 6.88
N GLU A 25 34.91 17.60 6.90
CA GLU A 25 34.74 16.67 5.77
C GLU A 25 33.97 17.29 4.61
N THR A 26 32.94 18.10 4.89
CA THR A 26 32.10 18.73 3.86
C THR A 26 32.84 19.87 3.15
N PHE A 27 33.70 20.61 3.86
CA PHE A 27 34.32 21.84 3.33
C PHE A 27 35.84 21.76 3.12
N LEU A 28 36.56 20.86 3.80
CA LEU A 28 38.04 20.89 3.84
C LEU A 28 38.74 19.59 3.40
N LYS A 29 38.01 18.63 2.80
CA LYS A 29 38.55 17.33 2.34
C LYS A 29 39.35 16.59 3.44
N ALA A 30 38.84 16.60 4.67
CA ALA A 30 39.41 15.80 5.74
C ALA A 30 39.35 14.29 5.40
N GLU A 31 40.35 13.54 5.85
CA GLU A 31 40.47 12.10 5.61
C GLU A 31 39.29 11.36 6.27
N ARG A 32 38.61 10.55 5.47
CA ARG A 32 37.39 9.83 5.86
C ARG A 32 37.77 8.39 6.18
N THR A 33 37.26 7.86 7.29
CA THR A 33 37.31 6.40 7.47
C THR A 33 36.41 5.75 6.42
N ASP A 34 37.04 5.09 5.45
CA ASP A 34 36.36 4.32 4.41
C ASP A 34 35.79 3.03 5.00
N LEU A 35 34.59 2.67 4.53
CA LEU A 35 33.99 1.38 4.79
C LEU A 35 34.48 0.40 3.72
N ASP A 36 34.53 -0.90 4.04
CA ASP A 36 34.95 -1.88 3.05
C ASP A 36 33.93 -1.99 1.89
N PRO A 37 34.36 -2.38 0.68
CA PRO A 37 33.49 -2.41 -0.49
C PRO A 37 32.27 -3.32 -0.35
N HIS A 38 32.36 -4.40 0.42
CA HIS A 38 31.24 -5.31 0.64
C HIS A 38 30.17 -4.66 1.53
N PHE A 39 30.59 -3.98 2.61
CA PHE A 39 29.68 -3.23 3.47
C PHE A 39 28.99 -2.08 2.72
N GLU A 40 29.71 -1.35 1.87
CA GLU A 40 29.10 -0.33 1.01
C GLU A 40 28.07 -0.91 0.03
N ASN A 41 28.33 -2.10 -0.53
CA ASN A 41 27.35 -2.79 -1.36
C ASN A 41 26.08 -3.17 -0.56
N LEU A 42 26.25 -3.65 0.67
CA LEU A 42 25.15 -3.97 1.58
C LEU A 42 24.29 -2.73 1.90
N LEU A 43 24.92 -1.57 2.16
CA LEU A 43 24.22 -0.30 2.37
C LEU A 43 23.43 0.13 1.13
N GLN A 44 24.05 0.09 -0.05
CA GLN A 44 23.37 0.45 -1.30
C GLN A 44 22.20 -0.49 -1.60
N ARG A 45 22.35 -1.78 -1.30
CA ARG A 45 21.26 -2.75 -1.43
C ARG A 45 20.10 -2.38 -0.51
N ALA A 46 20.39 -2.03 0.75
CA ALA A 46 19.37 -1.61 1.71
C ALA A 46 18.59 -0.37 1.26
N ASP A 47 19.31 0.64 0.75
CA ASP A 47 18.69 1.87 0.25
C ASP A 47 17.72 1.57 -0.91
N LYS A 48 18.16 0.76 -1.88
CA LYS A 48 17.31 0.32 -3.00
C LYS A 48 16.11 -0.50 -2.52
N THR A 49 16.33 -1.44 -1.59
CA THR A 49 15.27 -2.27 -1.03
C THR A 49 14.21 -1.38 -0.38
N GLU A 50 14.61 -0.43 0.46
CA GLU A 50 13.68 0.47 1.14
C GLU A 50 12.85 1.32 0.18
N GLU A 51 13.52 1.95 -0.79
CA GLU A 51 12.88 2.81 -1.79
C GLU A 51 11.84 2.05 -2.61
N HIS A 52 12.24 0.92 -3.21
CA HIS A 52 11.36 0.15 -4.07
C HIS A 52 10.25 -0.54 -3.29
N THR A 53 10.53 -1.06 -2.08
CA THR A 53 9.51 -1.69 -1.23
C THR A 53 8.43 -0.67 -0.83
N ARG A 54 8.83 0.56 -0.45
CA ARG A 54 7.88 1.64 -0.12
C ARG A 54 7.02 2.03 -1.32
N ARG A 55 7.63 2.16 -2.49
CA ARG A 55 6.91 2.50 -3.72
C ARG A 55 5.91 1.42 -4.10
N LEU A 56 6.33 0.15 -4.06
CA LEU A 56 5.46 -0.99 -4.35
C LEU A 56 4.29 -1.06 -3.37
N LEU A 57 4.54 -0.91 -2.07
CA LEU A 57 3.50 -0.87 -1.05
C LEU A 57 2.44 0.19 -1.39
N SER A 58 2.87 1.42 -1.68
CA SER A 58 1.97 2.52 -2.04
C SER A 58 1.15 2.26 -3.31
N CYS A 59 1.76 1.61 -4.32
CA CYS A 59 1.06 1.21 -5.53
C CYS A 59 0.01 0.13 -5.27
N ILE A 60 0.31 -0.90 -4.48
CA ILE A 60 -0.63 -1.98 -4.16
C ILE A 60 -1.79 -1.44 -3.31
N GLU A 61 -1.52 -0.57 -2.34
CA GLU A 61 -2.58 0.11 -1.57
C GLU A 61 -3.51 0.93 -2.48
N SER A 62 -2.94 1.66 -3.44
CA SER A 62 -3.73 2.48 -4.36
C SER A 62 -4.54 1.64 -5.34
N TYR A 63 -4.03 0.46 -5.69
CA TYR A 63 -4.73 -0.51 -6.50
C TYR A 63 -5.93 -1.12 -5.75
N LEU A 64 -5.75 -1.50 -4.48
CA LEU A 64 -6.81 -2.11 -3.66
C LEU A 64 -7.85 -1.10 -3.16
N GLN A 65 -7.42 0.13 -2.86
CA GLN A 65 -8.29 1.21 -2.42
C GLN A 65 -7.91 2.51 -3.15
N PRO A 66 -8.47 2.76 -4.35
CA PRO A 66 -8.16 3.94 -5.14
C PRO A 66 -8.54 5.25 -4.46
N ASN A 67 -9.55 5.25 -3.58
CA ASN A 67 -10.00 6.43 -2.88
C ASN A 67 -9.00 6.82 -1.75
N PRO A 68 -8.28 7.96 -1.89
CA PRO A 68 -7.26 8.36 -0.91
C PRO A 68 -7.86 8.71 0.46
N THR A 69 -9.10 9.21 0.51
CA THR A 69 -9.79 9.56 1.75
C THR A 69 -10.06 8.30 2.57
N ILE A 70 -10.56 7.24 1.93
CA ILE A 70 -10.84 5.96 2.61
C ILE A 70 -9.53 5.32 3.08
N ARG A 71 -8.50 5.34 2.24
CA ARG A 71 -7.18 4.79 2.58
C ARG A 71 -6.54 5.48 3.79
N MET A 72 -6.60 6.82 3.86
CA MET A 72 -6.10 7.59 4.99
C MET A 72 -6.88 7.30 6.27
N GLU A 73 -8.19 7.13 6.15
CA GLU A 73 -9.05 6.76 7.26
C GLU A 73 -8.67 5.36 7.81
N GLU A 74 -8.48 4.36 6.96
CA GLU A 74 -8.04 3.01 7.35
C GLU A 74 -6.72 3.04 8.14
N VAL A 75 -5.72 3.79 7.65
CA VAL A 75 -4.43 3.96 8.35
C VAL A 75 -4.61 4.61 9.73
N PHE A 76 -5.55 5.55 9.87
CA PHE A 76 -5.82 6.23 11.14
C PHE A 76 -6.43 5.28 12.17
N TYR A 77 -7.43 4.48 11.78
CA TYR A 77 -8.04 3.48 12.67
C TYR A 77 -7.07 2.37 13.06
N GLU A 78 -6.24 1.92 12.11
CA GLU A 78 -5.17 0.93 12.38
C GLU A 78 -4.19 1.46 13.43
N LYS A 79 -3.73 2.71 13.30
CA LYS A 79 -2.78 3.32 14.26
C LYS A 79 -3.35 3.57 15.65
N LEU A 80 -4.66 3.76 15.76
CA LEU A 80 -5.32 3.97 17.05
C LEU A 80 -5.84 2.68 17.68
N GLU A 81 -5.59 1.52 17.04
CA GLU A 81 -6.13 0.21 17.43
C GLU A 81 -7.66 0.23 17.62
N LEU A 82 -8.34 1.16 16.96
CA LEU A 82 -9.77 1.32 17.04
C LEU A 82 -10.41 0.25 16.16
N LYS A 83 -11.28 -0.57 16.75
CA LYS A 83 -12.13 -1.49 15.98
C LYS A 83 -13.08 -0.67 15.12
N LYS A 84 -12.76 -0.54 13.84
CA LYS A 84 -13.70 -0.04 12.86
C LYS A 84 -14.55 -1.20 12.36
N ASP A 85 -15.85 -1.08 12.52
CA ASP A 85 -16.82 -2.02 11.98
C ASP A 85 -16.93 -1.79 10.47
N HIS A 86 -16.01 -2.42 9.71
CA HIS A 86 -16.00 -2.36 8.25
C HIS A 86 -17.22 -3.05 7.63
N ALA A 87 -17.99 -3.80 8.43
CA ALA A 87 -19.19 -4.51 8.01
C ALA A 87 -20.30 -3.59 7.48
N GLY A 88 -20.29 -2.29 7.83
CA GLY A 88 -21.34 -1.35 7.43
C GLY A 88 -21.05 -0.50 6.19
N ARG A 89 -19.81 -0.50 5.67
CA ARG A 89 -19.47 0.35 4.51
C ARG A 89 -19.59 -0.45 3.21
N MET A 90 -20.58 -0.08 2.42
CA MET A 90 -20.81 -0.67 1.11
C MET A 90 -19.72 -0.23 0.11
N ASN A 91 -19.22 -1.16 -0.69
CA ASN A 91 -18.41 -0.81 -1.85
C ASN A 91 -19.30 -0.42 -3.03
N ASN A 92 -18.70 0.01 -4.14
CA ASN A 92 -19.44 0.51 -5.30
C ASN A 92 -20.36 -0.57 -5.91
N LEU A 93 -19.93 -1.83 -5.90
CA LEU A 93 -20.70 -2.97 -6.42
C LEU A 93 -21.96 -3.19 -5.57
N GLU A 94 -21.84 -3.12 -4.25
CA GLU A 94 -22.97 -3.23 -3.34
C GLU A 94 -23.92 -2.03 -3.42
N LEU A 95 -23.39 -0.81 -3.57
CA LEU A 95 -24.23 0.37 -3.76
C LEU A 95 -25.07 0.24 -5.03
N LEU A 96 -24.48 -0.27 -6.11
CA LEU A 96 -25.21 -0.58 -7.35
C LEU A 96 -26.24 -1.68 -7.14
N ALA A 97 -25.86 -2.75 -6.43
CA ALA A 97 -26.75 -3.85 -6.09
C ALA A 97 -28.00 -3.36 -5.33
N GLN A 98 -27.82 -2.51 -4.33
CA GLN A 98 -28.93 -1.94 -3.57
C GLN A 98 -29.87 -1.13 -4.47
N ALA A 99 -29.33 -0.21 -5.27
CA ALA A 99 -30.15 0.61 -6.16
C ALA A 99 -30.94 -0.22 -7.19
N MET A 100 -30.32 -1.29 -7.73
CA MET A 100 -30.99 -2.21 -8.65
C MET A 100 -32.04 -3.08 -7.96
N SER A 101 -31.79 -3.48 -6.71
CA SER A 101 -32.77 -4.23 -5.90
C SER A 101 -34.01 -3.38 -5.64
N ASP A 102 -33.82 -2.16 -5.14
CA ASP A 102 -34.92 -1.22 -4.85
C ASP A 102 -35.76 -0.93 -6.10
N ALA A 103 -35.08 -0.66 -7.22
CA ALA A 103 -35.75 -0.44 -8.51
C ALA A 103 -36.49 -1.69 -9.01
N GLY A 104 -35.90 -2.88 -8.85
CA GLY A 104 -36.51 -4.14 -9.26
C GLY A 104 -37.79 -4.47 -8.48
N GLU A 105 -37.84 -4.10 -7.20
CA GLU A 105 -39.03 -4.19 -6.36
C GLU A 105 -40.10 -3.17 -6.78
N GLU A 106 -39.71 -1.91 -7.01
CA GLU A 106 -40.65 -0.83 -7.38
C GLU A 106 -41.27 -1.03 -8.77
N PHE A 107 -40.50 -1.50 -9.75
CA PHE A 107 -41.03 -1.86 -11.08
C PHE A 107 -41.83 -3.17 -11.10
N GLY A 108 -41.79 -3.93 -10.01
CA GLY A 108 -42.43 -5.23 -9.86
C GLY A 108 -41.54 -6.36 -10.39
N SER A 109 -41.16 -7.26 -9.49
CA SER A 109 -40.30 -8.42 -9.75
C SER A 109 -40.89 -9.47 -10.71
N THR A 110 -42.18 -9.37 -10.99
CA THR A 110 -42.88 -10.20 -12.00
C THR A 110 -42.78 -9.64 -13.41
N THR A 111 -42.36 -8.37 -13.57
CA THR A 111 -42.10 -7.80 -14.89
C THR A 111 -40.76 -8.30 -15.42
N PRO A 112 -40.57 -8.47 -16.73
CA PRO A 112 -39.28 -8.88 -17.29
C PRO A 112 -38.13 -7.95 -16.87
N TYR A 113 -38.40 -6.65 -16.79
CA TYR A 113 -37.42 -5.65 -16.38
C TYR A 113 -37.09 -5.71 -14.89
N GLY A 114 -38.11 -5.71 -14.02
CA GLY A 114 -37.91 -5.81 -12.57
C GLY A 114 -37.24 -7.13 -12.16
N SER A 115 -37.64 -8.25 -12.78
CA SER A 115 -36.98 -9.56 -12.57
C SER A 115 -35.50 -9.53 -12.96
N ALA A 116 -35.16 -8.92 -14.11
CA ALA A 116 -33.78 -8.79 -14.55
C ALA A 116 -32.95 -7.93 -13.58
N LEU A 117 -33.49 -6.80 -13.12
CA LEU A 117 -32.82 -5.92 -12.15
C LEU A 117 -32.52 -6.64 -10.83
N VAL A 118 -33.47 -7.42 -10.31
CA VAL A 118 -33.26 -8.22 -9.08
C VAL A 118 -32.14 -9.25 -9.27
N LYS A 119 -32.07 -9.93 -10.41
CA LYS A 119 -30.98 -10.90 -10.69
C LYS A 119 -29.61 -10.23 -10.80
N ILE A 120 -29.54 -9.07 -11.46
CA ILE A 120 -28.30 -8.29 -11.55
C ILE A 120 -27.89 -7.84 -10.15
N ALA A 121 -28.83 -7.29 -9.36
CA ALA A 121 -28.57 -6.86 -7.99
C ALA A 121 -27.98 -7.98 -7.12
N GLN A 122 -28.55 -9.19 -7.16
CA GLN A 122 -28.04 -10.34 -6.41
C GLN A 122 -26.61 -10.74 -6.83
N THR A 123 -26.29 -10.61 -8.11
CA THR A 123 -24.95 -10.93 -8.63
C THR A 123 -23.93 -9.85 -8.25
N GLU A 124 -24.29 -8.58 -8.41
CA GLU A 124 -23.47 -7.43 -7.99
C GLU A 124 -23.18 -7.46 -6.48
N GLN A 125 -24.17 -7.87 -5.66
CA GLN A 125 -23.97 -8.05 -4.22
C GLN A 125 -22.91 -9.12 -3.91
N LYS A 126 -22.92 -10.24 -4.64
CA LYS A 126 -21.91 -11.31 -4.50
C LYS A 126 -20.53 -10.87 -4.99
N LEU A 127 -20.47 -10.12 -6.10
CA LEU A 127 -19.23 -9.52 -6.59
C LEU A 127 -18.64 -8.55 -5.56
N GLY A 128 -19.48 -7.70 -4.98
CA GLY A 128 -19.08 -6.79 -3.91
C GLY A 128 -18.49 -7.52 -2.70
N GLN A 129 -19.12 -8.63 -2.28
CA GLN A 129 -18.59 -9.48 -1.20
C GLN A 129 -17.21 -10.08 -1.55
N ALA A 130 -17.08 -10.64 -2.76
CA ALA A 130 -15.82 -11.19 -3.24
C ALA A 130 -14.70 -10.13 -3.29
N GLU A 131 -15.02 -8.90 -3.72
CA GLU A 131 -14.06 -7.79 -3.74
C GLU A 131 -13.60 -7.44 -2.32
N ARG A 132 -14.51 -7.38 -1.34
CA ARG A 132 -14.13 -7.11 0.06
C ARG A 132 -13.21 -8.19 0.62
N GLU A 133 -13.51 -9.45 0.34
CA GLU A 133 -12.67 -10.57 0.77
C GLU A 133 -11.28 -10.50 0.11
N PHE A 134 -11.22 -10.18 -1.18
CA PHE A 134 -9.96 -9.97 -1.90
C PHE A 134 -9.13 -8.83 -1.30
N VAL A 135 -9.74 -7.67 -1.05
CA VAL A 135 -9.07 -6.51 -0.46
C VAL A 135 -8.58 -6.83 0.96
N THR A 136 -9.41 -7.47 1.79
CA THR A 136 -9.08 -7.83 3.18
C THR A 136 -7.95 -8.86 3.24
N SER A 137 -8.01 -9.87 2.38
CA SER A 137 -6.96 -10.91 2.29
C SER A 137 -5.65 -10.32 1.80
N SER A 138 -5.69 -9.44 0.78
CA SER A 138 -4.50 -8.76 0.27
C SER A 138 -3.88 -7.82 1.32
N ALA A 139 -4.69 -7.11 2.09
CA ALA A 139 -4.21 -6.26 3.17
C ALA A 139 -3.48 -7.05 4.26
N SER A 140 -4.06 -8.18 4.69
CA SER A 140 -3.49 -9.00 5.77
C SER A 140 -2.28 -9.84 5.34
N GLN A 141 -2.31 -10.43 4.14
CA GLN A 141 -1.30 -11.39 3.67
C GLN A 141 -0.15 -10.73 2.90
N THR A 142 -0.39 -9.55 2.31
CA THR A 142 0.61 -8.85 1.48
C THR A 142 1.02 -7.51 2.07
N LEU A 143 0.09 -6.59 2.32
CA LEU A 143 0.43 -5.23 2.75
C LEU A 143 1.03 -5.22 4.16
N LEU A 144 0.42 -5.92 5.12
CA LEU A 144 0.85 -5.89 6.52
C LEU A 144 2.29 -6.42 6.74
N PRO A 145 2.71 -7.57 6.17
CA PRO A 145 4.11 -8.00 6.26
C PRO A 145 5.10 -6.99 5.69
N ILE A 146 4.76 -6.37 4.54
CA ILE A 146 5.60 -5.35 3.90
C ILE A 146 5.69 -4.08 4.79
N ARG A 147 4.56 -3.64 5.37
CA ARG A 147 4.54 -2.53 6.34
C ARG A 147 5.44 -2.81 7.54
N ARG A 148 5.31 -3.99 8.15
CA ARG A 148 6.10 -4.39 9.33
C ARG A 148 7.60 -4.36 9.05
N PHE A 149 8.03 -4.82 7.88
CA PHE A 149 9.42 -4.71 7.45
C PHE A 149 9.88 -3.23 7.33
N LEU A 150 9.09 -2.38 6.68
CA LEU A 150 9.44 -0.96 6.51
C LEU A 150 9.44 -0.18 7.83
N GLU A 151 8.49 -0.48 8.72
CA GLU A 151 8.30 0.25 9.97
C GLU A 151 9.12 -0.30 11.14
N GLY A 152 9.55 -1.56 11.08
CA GLY A 152 10.38 -2.23 12.08
C GLY A 152 11.84 -2.34 11.65
N ASP A 153 12.11 -3.25 10.73
CA ASP A 153 13.48 -3.63 10.32
C ASP A 153 14.21 -2.45 9.67
N MET A 154 13.59 -1.80 8.68
CA MET A 154 14.22 -0.68 7.98
C MET A 154 14.45 0.53 8.89
N LYS A 155 13.53 0.85 9.81
CA LYS A 155 13.76 1.91 10.80
C LYS A 155 14.93 1.58 11.73
N THR A 156 15.07 0.32 12.13
CA THR A 156 16.20 -0.15 12.93
C THR A 156 17.50 -0.02 12.15
N ILE A 157 17.55 -0.44 10.89
CA ILE A 157 18.71 -0.28 10.00
C ILE A 157 19.10 1.19 9.88
N GLN A 158 18.15 2.10 9.64
CA GLN A 158 18.41 3.54 9.54
C GLN A 158 18.98 4.12 10.85
N LYS A 159 18.46 3.68 11.99
CA LYS A 159 18.94 4.10 13.30
C LYS A 159 20.39 3.66 13.52
N GLU A 160 20.69 2.38 13.28
CA GLU A 160 22.05 1.85 13.48
C GLU A 160 23.05 2.44 12.48
N ARG A 161 22.63 2.70 11.23
CA ARG A 161 23.45 3.45 10.25
C ARG A 161 23.76 4.88 10.74
N LYS A 162 22.81 5.55 11.37
CA LYS A 162 23.04 6.88 11.96
C LYS A 162 24.03 6.82 13.13
N VAL A 163 23.92 5.80 13.98
CA VAL A 163 24.88 5.56 15.08
C VAL A 163 26.27 5.27 14.51
N LEU A 164 26.37 4.43 13.48
CA LEU A 164 27.61 4.11 12.79
C LEU A 164 28.31 5.35 12.23
N ASN A 165 27.57 6.22 11.55
CA ASN A 165 28.15 7.47 11.05
C ASN A 165 28.64 8.38 12.20
N GLY A 166 27.92 8.40 13.33
CA GLY A 166 28.37 9.09 14.54
C GLY A 166 29.69 8.54 15.08
N LYS A 167 29.83 7.20 15.17
CA LYS A 167 31.06 6.53 15.62
C LYS A 167 32.22 6.74 14.66
N ARG A 168 31.96 6.78 13.35
CA ARG A 168 32.96 7.11 12.34
C ARG A 168 33.53 8.52 12.56
N LEU A 169 32.65 9.50 12.77
CA LEU A 169 33.07 10.89 13.05
C LEU A 169 33.88 10.99 14.36
N ASP A 170 33.50 10.25 15.41
CA ASP A 170 34.25 10.20 16.67
C ASP A 170 35.65 9.61 16.46
N LEU A 171 35.77 8.54 15.67
CA LEU A 171 37.03 7.92 15.29
C LEU A 171 37.93 8.88 14.51
N ASP A 172 37.40 9.57 13.51
CA ASP A 172 38.15 10.53 12.68
C ASP A 172 38.63 11.74 13.50
N ALA A 173 37.83 12.19 14.47
CA ALA A 173 38.24 13.22 15.43
C ALA A 173 39.38 12.74 16.34
N CYS A 174 39.35 11.49 16.82
CA CYS A 174 40.44 10.92 17.62
C CYS A 174 41.73 10.74 16.80
N LYS A 175 41.64 10.30 15.54
CA LYS A 175 42.78 10.24 14.61
C LYS A 175 43.41 11.63 14.43
N SER A 176 42.58 12.63 14.24
CA SER A 176 43.02 14.03 14.10
C SER A 176 43.65 14.60 15.37
N ARG A 177 43.13 14.25 16.56
CA ARG A 177 43.72 14.63 17.85
C ARG A 177 45.10 13.99 18.05
N LEU A 178 45.25 12.70 17.75
CA LEU A 178 46.53 12.00 17.85
C LEU A 178 47.60 12.64 16.95
N ARG A 179 47.26 12.97 15.69
CA ARG A 179 48.17 13.66 14.77
C ARG A 179 48.62 15.04 15.25
N LYS A 180 47.80 15.72 16.05
CA LYS A 180 48.08 17.07 16.58
C LYS A 180 48.79 17.04 17.94
N ALA A 181 48.88 15.89 18.61
CA ALA A 181 49.51 15.74 19.91
C ALA A 181 51.05 15.84 19.79
N LYS A 182 51.66 16.74 20.58
CA LYS A 182 53.09 17.09 20.49
C LYS A 182 53.93 16.62 21.68
N THR A 183 53.29 16.26 22.80
CA THR A 183 53.99 15.77 24.01
C THR A 183 53.70 14.30 24.21
N VAL A 184 54.61 13.59 24.89
CA VAL A 184 54.49 12.15 25.15
C VAL A 184 53.21 11.85 25.94
N GLU A 185 52.89 12.69 26.93
CA GLU A 185 51.68 12.52 27.76
C GLU A 185 50.40 12.77 26.95
N SER A 186 50.39 13.77 26.05
CA SER A 186 49.22 14.05 25.20
C SER A 186 49.04 13.02 24.09
N GLN A 187 50.13 12.43 23.61
CA GLN A 187 50.12 11.32 22.66
C GLN A 187 49.56 10.06 23.31
N ALA A 188 50.06 9.67 24.49
CA ALA A 188 49.56 8.50 25.21
C ALA A 188 48.06 8.59 25.52
N ALA A 189 47.58 9.77 25.94
CA ALA A 189 46.14 9.99 26.16
C ALA A 189 45.32 9.92 24.87
N ALA A 190 45.82 10.51 23.77
CA ALA A 190 45.14 10.47 22.47
C ALA A 190 45.13 9.07 21.84
N GLU A 191 46.17 8.26 22.05
CA GLU A 191 46.22 6.85 21.62
C GLU A 191 45.20 5.99 22.38
N ALA A 192 45.06 6.20 23.69
CA ALA A 192 44.05 5.52 24.50
C ALA A 192 42.62 5.84 24.01
N ASP A 193 42.32 7.14 23.79
CA ASP A 193 41.04 7.59 23.23
C ASP A 193 40.78 7.00 21.84
N LEU A 194 41.79 7.00 20.96
CA LEU A 194 41.68 6.43 19.62
C LEU A 194 41.37 4.93 19.65
N ARG A 195 42.00 4.18 20.57
CA ARG A 195 41.76 2.73 20.72
C ARG A 195 40.32 2.44 21.14
N VAL A 196 39.75 3.25 22.03
CA VAL A 196 38.35 3.13 22.44
C VAL A 196 37.42 3.46 21.28
N ALA A 197 37.65 4.59 20.58
CA ALA A 197 36.83 5.00 19.45
C ALA A 197 36.84 3.97 18.31
N GLN A 198 38.00 3.36 18.03
CA GLN A 198 38.12 2.29 17.03
C GLN A 198 37.30 1.06 17.43
N ALA A 199 37.44 0.58 18.67
CA ALA A 199 36.68 -0.58 19.15
C ALA A 199 35.16 -0.35 19.12
N GLU A 200 34.70 0.87 19.44
CA GLU A 200 33.28 1.23 19.35
C GLU A 200 32.78 1.31 17.90
N PHE A 201 33.60 1.83 16.98
CA PHE A 201 33.29 1.86 15.55
C PHE A 201 33.20 0.45 14.98
N ASP A 202 34.20 -0.41 15.23
CA ASP A 202 34.22 -1.79 14.73
C ASP A 202 33.01 -2.59 15.23
N LYS A 203 32.68 -2.45 16.52
CA LYS A 203 31.46 -3.05 17.08
C LYS A 203 30.20 -2.57 16.37
N GLN A 204 30.11 -1.28 16.06
CA GLN A 204 28.94 -0.71 15.38
C GLN A 204 28.86 -1.12 13.92
N VAL A 205 30.00 -1.30 13.24
CA VAL A 205 30.08 -1.87 11.88
C VAL A 205 29.48 -3.27 11.89
N GLU A 206 29.88 -4.15 12.81
CA GLU A 206 29.35 -5.52 12.89
C GLU A 206 27.84 -5.56 13.19
N ILE A 207 27.35 -4.73 14.13
CA ILE A 207 25.90 -4.62 14.40
C ILE A 207 25.14 -4.23 13.13
N THR A 208 25.63 -3.21 12.43
CA THR A 208 24.96 -2.71 11.22
C THR A 208 25.04 -3.74 10.09
N LYS A 209 26.18 -4.42 9.94
CA LYS A 209 26.41 -5.44 8.91
C LYS A 209 25.43 -6.59 9.05
N LEU A 210 25.25 -7.12 10.27
CA LEU A 210 24.30 -8.19 10.55
C LEU A 210 22.87 -7.83 10.14
N LEU A 211 22.44 -6.59 10.41
CA LEU A 211 21.12 -6.11 10.00
C LEU A 211 20.99 -6.02 8.47
N LEU A 212 22.03 -5.53 7.79
CA LEU A 212 22.04 -5.40 6.32
C LEU A 212 22.08 -6.76 5.61
N GLU A 213 22.74 -7.76 6.20
CA GLU A 213 22.73 -9.13 5.71
C GLU A 213 21.34 -9.76 5.84
N GLY A 214 20.60 -9.41 6.91
CA GLY A 214 19.22 -9.84 7.16
C GLY A 214 18.20 -9.43 6.07
N ILE A 215 18.52 -8.44 5.24
CA ILE A 215 17.66 -8.00 4.12
C ILE A 215 17.37 -9.14 3.14
N GLN A 216 18.28 -10.08 2.95
CA GLN A 216 18.06 -11.22 2.06
C GLN A 216 16.88 -12.08 2.53
N THR A 217 16.73 -12.26 3.84
CA THR A 217 15.60 -12.97 4.44
C THR A 217 14.30 -12.20 4.23
N ALA A 218 14.34 -10.88 4.36
CA ALA A 218 13.17 -10.03 4.07
C ALA A 218 12.72 -10.14 2.62
N HIS A 219 13.64 -10.17 1.64
CA HIS A 219 13.29 -10.40 0.24
C HIS A 219 12.60 -11.73 -0.01
N ASN A 220 13.03 -12.81 0.66
CA ASN A 220 12.36 -14.11 0.52
C ASN A 220 10.93 -14.07 1.05
N ASN A 221 10.71 -13.40 2.18
CA ASN A 221 9.38 -13.21 2.75
C ASN A 221 8.49 -12.34 1.84
N GLN A 222 9.03 -11.24 1.31
CA GLN A 222 8.32 -10.37 0.36
C GLN A 222 7.97 -11.10 -0.93
N LEU A 223 8.89 -11.92 -1.47
CA LEU A 223 8.62 -12.75 -2.66
C LEU A 223 7.45 -13.71 -2.42
N LYS A 224 7.37 -14.31 -1.22
CA LYS A 224 6.23 -15.13 -0.84
C LYS A 224 4.94 -14.30 -0.83
N CYS A 225 4.92 -13.16 -0.13
CA CYS A 225 3.76 -12.27 -0.09
C CYS A 225 3.28 -11.85 -1.49
N LEU A 226 4.21 -11.58 -2.42
CA LEU A 226 3.85 -11.23 -3.80
C LEU A 226 3.27 -12.40 -4.59
N ARG A 227 3.70 -13.64 -4.33
CA ARG A 227 3.07 -14.83 -4.93
C ARG A 227 1.66 -15.03 -4.40
N ASP A 228 1.51 -14.96 -3.09
CA ASP A 228 0.21 -15.07 -2.42
C ASP A 228 -0.76 -13.98 -2.93
N PHE A 229 -0.27 -12.76 -3.17
CA PHE A 229 -1.04 -11.67 -3.79
C PHE A 229 -1.55 -12.01 -5.19
N VAL A 230 -0.71 -12.60 -6.04
CA VAL A 230 -1.10 -13.02 -7.40
C VAL A 230 -2.16 -14.12 -7.32
N ASP A 231 -2.02 -15.07 -6.40
CA ASP A 231 -3.02 -16.13 -6.20
C ASP A 231 -4.38 -15.55 -5.75
N LEU A 232 -4.37 -14.56 -4.85
CA LEU A 232 -5.58 -13.82 -4.46
C LEU A 232 -6.24 -13.10 -5.64
N GLN A 233 -5.45 -12.43 -6.49
CA GLN A 233 -5.95 -11.78 -7.71
C GLN A 233 -6.57 -12.80 -8.65
N MET A 234 -5.88 -13.91 -8.93
CA MET A 234 -6.37 -14.97 -9.80
C MET A 234 -7.70 -15.54 -9.31
N SER A 235 -7.78 -15.84 -8.00
CA SER A 235 -9.01 -16.36 -7.39
C SER A 235 -10.18 -15.38 -7.53
N TYR A 236 -9.96 -14.10 -7.22
CA TYR A 236 -10.99 -13.07 -7.33
C TYR A 236 -11.50 -12.91 -8.77
N PHE A 237 -10.60 -12.77 -9.74
CA PHE A 237 -11.00 -12.57 -11.14
C PHE A 237 -11.70 -13.81 -11.73
N ALA A 238 -11.26 -15.02 -11.35
CA ALA A 238 -11.92 -16.25 -11.78
C ALA A 238 -13.35 -16.34 -11.20
N GLN A 239 -13.51 -16.04 -9.91
CA GLN A 239 -14.82 -16.01 -9.26
C GLN A 239 -15.74 -14.97 -9.87
N ALA A 240 -15.25 -13.75 -10.09
CA ALA A 240 -16.02 -12.67 -10.70
C ALA A 240 -16.46 -13.01 -12.13
N HIS A 241 -15.56 -13.61 -12.92
CA HIS A 241 -15.90 -14.07 -14.27
C HIS A 241 -17.01 -15.12 -14.25
N GLN A 242 -16.93 -16.10 -13.35
CA GLN A 242 -17.95 -17.14 -13.22
C GLN A 242 -19.31 -16.54 -12.85
N MET A 243 -19.35 -15.63 -11.88
CA MET A 243 -20.60 -14.95 -11.47
C MET A 243 -21.24 -14.17 -12.63
N MET A 244 -20.44 -13.46 -13.41
CA MET A 244 -20.94 -12.70 -14.56
C MET A 244 -21.39 -13.60 -15.72
N ALA A 245 -20.68 -14.70 -15.97
CA ALA A 245 -21.08 -15.68 -16.98
C ALA A 245 -22.40 -16.37 -16.60
N ASP A 246 -22.59 -16.69 -15.31
CA ASP A 246 -23.83 -17.27 -14.79
C ASP A 246 -25.00 -16.29 -14.99
N LEU A 247 -24.82 -15.03 -14.59
CA LEU A 247 -25.82 -13.97 -14.79
C LEU A 247 -26.19 -13.79 -16.28
N GLN A 248 -25.20 -13.77 -17.17
CA GLN A 248 -25.47 -13.64 -18.61
C GLN A 248 -26.37 -14.77 -19.13
N ARG A 249 -26.15 -16.01 -18.69
CA ARG A 249 -26.98 -17.17 -19.05
C ARG A 249 -28.39 -17.06 -18.46
N GLU A 250 -28.50 -16.66 -17.20
CA GLU A 250 -29.79 -16.48 -16.51
C GLU A 250 -30.66 -15.39 -17.16
N LEU A 251 -30.05 -14.30 -17.61
CA LEU A 251 -30.73 -13.21 -18.31
C LEU A 251 -31.14 -13.61 -19.73
N SER A 252 -30.29 -14.37 -20.43
CA SER A 252 -30.59 -14.89 -21.77
C SER A 252 -31.78 -15.86 -21.76
N GLY A 253 -31.89 -16.69 -20.71
CA GLY A 253 -33.04 -17.59 -20.52
C GLY A 253 -34.35 -16.87 -20.20
N SER A 254 -34.31 -15.71 -19.54
CA SER A 254 -35.52 -14.91 -19.28
C SER A 254 -36.08 -14.16 -20.48
N LEU A 255 -35.28 -13.93 -21.53
CA LEU A 255 -35.72 -13.24 -22.76
C LEU A 255 -36.34 -14.19 -23.79
N SER A 256 -36.23 -15.51 -23.59
CA SER A 256 -36.73 -16.53 -24.54
C SER A 256 -38.20 -16.94 -24.35
N GLU A 257 -38.93 -16.36 -23.39
CA GLU A 257 -40.38 -16.56 -23.29
C GLU A 257 -41.14 -15.48 -24.10
N PRO A 258 -41.79 -15.81 -25.23
CA PRO A 258 -42.55 -14.86 -26.01
C PRO A 258 -43.90 -14.60 -25.34
N HIS A 259 -43.95 -13.72 -24.34
CA HIS A 259 -45.19 -13.08 -23.88
C HIS A 259 -45.37 -11.70 -24.52
N ILE A 260 -45.21 -11.62 -25.85
CA ILE A 260 -45.80 -10.53 -26.65
C ILE A 260 -47.17 -11.03 -27.12
N GLY A 261 -48.12 -11.01 -26.20
CA GLY A 261 -49.49 -11.47 -26.41
C GLY A 261 -50.49 -10.51 -25.79
N LEU A 262 -50.32 -9.20 -25.97
CA LEU A 262 -51.33 -8.23 -25.57
C LEU A 262 -51.24 -7.02 -26.52
N PHE A 263 -52.10 -7.01 -27.54
CA PHE A 263 -52.59 -5.88 -28.36
C PHE A 263 -52.89 -6.33 -29.80
N ALA A 264 -53.75 -7.33 -29.98
CA ALA A 264 -54.49 -7.51 -31.23
C ALA A 264 -55.65 -8.49 -31.03
N LYS A 265 -56.79 -8.00 -30.52
CA LYS A 265 -58.13 -8.47 -30.90
C LYS A 265 -59.19 -7.60 -30.23
N ALA A 266 -59.63 -6.58 -30.96
CA ALA A 266 -60.98 -6.05 -30.84
C ALA A 266 -61.45 -5.69 -32.25
N SER A 267 -62.12 -6.63 -32.92
CA SER A 267 -63.14 -6.25 -33.91
C SER A 267 -64.36 -5.77 -33.15
N PRO A 268 -65.05 -4.75 -33.67
CA PRO A 268 -66.47 -4.96 -33.93
C PRO A 268 -66.87 -4.48 -35.33
N ASN A 269 -67.63 -5.33 -36.00
CA ASN A 269 -68.37 -5.01 -37.20
C ASN A 269 -69.79 -4.64 -36.78
N THR A 270 -70.29 -3.44 -37.12
CA THR A 270 -71.72 -3.18 -37.42
C THR A 270 -71.94 -1.82 -38.08
N ALA A 271 -72.30 -1.88 -39.37
CA ALA A 271 -73.37 -1.15 -40.08
C ALA A 271 -73.38 0.40 -40.11
N ARG A 272 -73.35 1.00 -41.31
CA ARG A 272 -74.56 1.38 -42.08
C ARG A 272 -74.22 2.08 -43.41
N ASN A 273 -75.03 1.78 -44.42
CA ASN A 273 -75.08 2.37 -45.76
C ASN A 273 -75.36 3.88 -45.78
N GLY A 274 -74.78 4.59 -46.77
CA GLY A 274 -75.19 5.93 -47.25
C GLY A 274 -74.23 6.46 -48.32
N PRO A 275 -74.69 7.18 -49.38
CA PRO A 275 -74.26 6.90 -50.75
C PRO A 275 -73.16 7.80 -51.33
N VAL A 276 -72.62 7.26 -52.42
CA VAL A 276 -71.72 7.84 -53.44
C VAL A 276 -72.23 9.18 -53.99
N LEU A 277 -71.33 10.17 -54.09
CA LEU A 277 -71.39 11.27 -55.07
C LEU A 277 -69.99 11.49 -55.68
N THR A 278 -70.01 11.73 -56.99
CA THR A 278 -68.94 11.71 -58.01
C THR A 278 -68.01 12.94 -58.00
N PRO A 279 -66.89 12.91 -58.77
CA PRO A 279 -65.80 13.89 -58.71
C PRO A 279 -66.06 15.10 -59.62
N GLY A 280 -65.43 16.24 -59.32
CA GLY A 280 -65.49 17.43 -60.16
C GLY A 280 -64.57 18.56 -59.69
N ASP A 281 -63.50 18.74 -60.48
CA ASP A 281 -62.90 19.97 -60.97
C ASP A 281 -62.21 21.00 -60.05
N ASP A 282 -60.95 21.22 -60.46
CA ASP A 282 -60.12 22.41 -60.35
C ASP A 282 -60.86 23.75 -60.25
N LEU A 283 -60.37 24.67 -59.40
CA LEU A 283 -59.84 25.98 -59.81
C LEU A 283 -59.54 26.91 -58.60
N LYS A 284 -58.32 27.45 -58.65
CA LYS A 284 -57.74 28.62 -57.95
C LYS A 284 -57.15 28.44 -56.55
#